data_AF-A0A9E7MW63-F1
#
_entry.id   AF-A0A9E7MW63-F1
#
_cell.length_a   1.000
_cell.length_b   1.000
_cell.length_c   1.000
_cell.angle_alpha   90.00
_cell.angle_beta   90.00
_cell.angle_gamma   90.00
#
_symmetry.space_group_name_H-M   'P 1'
#
loop_
_entity.id
_entity.type
_entity.pdbx_description
1 polymer ?
#
loop_
_entity_poly.entity_id
_entity_poly.type
_entity_poly.pdbx_seq_one_letter_code
_entity_poly.pdbx_strand_id
1 'polypeptide(L)'
;MREGIYWAYMGRPFEVLPFLRGKLLSKIKKLHGGSKEVEMRLELVLMELEALYKQISMSNKVDKKQIEEILAYKQKFVNLISFEEDL
;
A
#
# COMPACT_ATOMS: atom_id res chain seq x y z
N MET A 1 13.09 -0.26 -0.21
CA MET A 1 11.91 0.67 -0.16
C MET A 1 11.72 1.39 -1.49
N ARG A 2 12.82 1.69 -2.22
CA ARG A 2 12.76 2.10 -3.63
C ARG A 2 12.26 0.99 -4.54
N GLU A 3 12.54 -0.30 -4.25
CA GLU A 3 12.07 -1.39 -5.12
C GLU A 3 10.55 -1.50 -5.18
N GLY A 4 9.82 -1.41 -4.07
CA GLY A 4 8.35 -1.58 -4.11
C GLY A 4 7.61 -0.59 -5.02
N ILE A 5 8.11 0.65 -5.11
CA ILE A 5 7.59 1.70 -6.01
C ILE A 5 8.06 1.42 -7.45
N TYR A 6 9.28 0.94 -7.63
CA TYR A 6 9.83 0.53 -8.93
C TYR A 6 9.04 -0.62 -9.56
N TRP A 7 8.56 -1.57 -8.73
CA TRP A 7 7.76 -2.72 -9.18
C TRP A 7 6.33 -2.35 -9.55
N ALA A 8 5.73 -1.38 -8.83
CA ALA A 8 4.46 -0.77 -9.24
C ALA A 8 4.56 -0.02 -10.58
N TYR A 9 5.73 0.54 -10.88
CA TYR A 9 6.02 1.27 -12.12
C TYR A 9 6.27 0.34 -13.33
N MET A 10 6.75 -0.90 -13.11
CA MET A 10 7.15 -1.85 -14.17
C MET A 10 5.99 -2.66 -14.79
N GLY A 11 4.73 -2.31 -14.50
CA GLY A 11 3.58 -2.73 -15.31
C GLY A 11 2.72 -3.87 -14.77
N ARG A 12 2.93 -4.34 -13.52
CA ARG A 12 2.09 -5.39 -12.91
C ARG A 12 1.70 -5.11 -11.45
N PRO A 13 1.06 -3.97 -11.15
CA PRO A 13 0.63 -3.64 -9.79
C PRO A 13 -0.22 -4.74 -9.13
N PHE A 14 -1.06 -5.44 -9.90
CA PHE A 14 -1.89 -6.56 -9.42
C PHE A 14 -1.09 -7.80 -8.99
N GLU A 15 0.14 -8.00 -9.49
CA GLU A 15 1.02 -9.09 -9.05
C GLU A 15 1.80 -8.72 -7.79
N VAL A 16 2.04 -7.43 -7.58
CA VAL A 16 2.86 -6.91 -6.47
C VAL A 16 2.01 -6.70 -5.21
N LEU A 17 0.73 -6.32 -5.36
CA LEU A 17 -0.18 -6.08 -4.24
C LEU A 17 -0.38 -7.30 -3.34
N PRO A 18 -0.58 -8.54 -3.83
CA PRO A 18 -0.66 -9.73 -2.99
C PRO A 18 0.60 -9.96 -2.14
N PHE A 19 1.78 -9.74 -2.72
CA PHE A 19 3.05 -9.84 -2.00
C PHE A 19 3.18 -8.75 -0.93
N LEU A 20 2.84 -7.50 -1.27
CA LEU A 20 2.85 -6.37 -0.34
C LEU A 20 1.88 -6.63 0.83
N ARG A 21 0.68 -7.11 0.53
CA ARG A 21 -0.35 -7.50 1.50
C ARG A 21 0.19 -8.52 2.50
N GLY A 22 0.75 -9.63 2.01
CA GLY A 22 1.31 -10.67 2.87
C GLY A 22 2.42 -10.15 3.80
N LYS A 23 3.31 -9.29 3.27
CA LYS A 23 4.39 -8.69 4.05
C LYS A 23 3.88 -7.72 5.13
N LEU A 24 2.91 -6.89 4.80
CA LEU A 24 2.31 -5.92 5.73
C LEU A 24 1.49 -6.63 6.81
N LEU A 25 0.66 -7.61 6.45
CA LEU A 25 -0.09 -8.44 7.41
C LEU A 25 0.84 -9.18 8.37
N SER A 26 1.92 -9.79 7.87
CA SER A 26 2.91 -10.46 8.73
C SER A 26 3.55 -9.48 9.72
N LYS A 27 3.83 -8.24 9.29
CA LYS A 27 4.41 -7.21 10.15
C LYS A 27 3.41 -6.71 11.20
N ILE A 28 2.15 -6.46 10.82
CA ILE A 28 1.07 -6.08 11.75
C ILE A 28 0.82 -7.17 12.78
N LYS A 29 0.81 -8.45 12.38
CA LYS A 29 0.65 -9.56 13.32
C LYS A 29 1.77 -9.60 14.36
N LYS A 30 3.01 -9.28 13.96
CA LYS A 30 4.16 -9.22 14.87
C LYS A 30 4.10 -8.04 15.84
N LEU A 31 3.65 -6.87 15.38
CA LEU A 31 3.67 -5.62 16.17
C LEU A 31 2.39 -5.41 17.00
N HIS A 32 1.23 -5.76 16.47
CA HIS A 32 -0.08 -5.49 17.07
C HIS A 32 -0.83 -6.76 17.47
N GLY A 33 -0.12 -7.89 17.59
CA GLY A 33 -0.69 -9.16 18.07
C GLY A 33 -1.85 -9.73 17.25
N GLY A 34 -1.99 -9.31 15.99
CA GLY A 34 -3.12 -9.72 15.14
C GLY A 34 -4.42 -8.94 15.42
N SER A 35 -4.32 -7.66 15.81
CA SER A 35 -5.47 -6.76 15.90
C SER A 35 -6.26 -6.75 14.58
N LYS A 36 -7.48 -7.30 14.61
CA LYS A 36 -8.39 -7.33 13.46
C LYS A 36 -8.71 -5.95 12.92
N GLU A 37 -8.69 -4.92 13.77
CA GLU A 37 -8.94 -3.55 13.35
C GLU A 37 -7.80 -3.03 12.46
N VAL A 38 -6.55 -3.24 12.87
CA VAL A 38 -5.38 -2.81 12.09
C VAL A 38 -5.27 -3.61 10.80
N GLU A 39 -5.60 -4.91 10.84
CA GLU A 39 -5.72 -5.74 9.64
C GLU A 39 -6.80 -5.20 8.67
N MET A 40 -8.00 -4.87 9.17
CA MET A 40 -9.07 -4.31 8.34
C MET A 40 -8.69 -2.95 7.73
N ARG A 41 -8.03 -2.08 8.51
CA ARG A 41 -7.52 -0.79 8.01
C ARG A 41 -6.46 -0.99 6.91
N LEU A 42 -5.59 -1.98 7.05
CA LEU A 42 -4.63 -2.34 6.01
C LEU A 42 -5.34 -2.78 4.72
N GLU A 43 -6.34 -3.66 4.83
CA GLU A 43 -7.10 -4.13 3.67
C GLU A 43 -7.78 -2.98 2.92
N LEU A 44 -8.37 -2.02 3.65
CA LEU A 44 -8.97 -0.82 3.05
C LEU A 44 -7.93 -0.02 2.26
N VAL A 45 -6.75 0.26 2.84
CA VAL A 45 -5.70 1.03 2.16
C VAL A 45 -5.15 0.29 0.93
N LEU A 46 -5.06 -1.05 0.99
CA LEU A 46 -4.66 -1.85 -0.17
C LEU A 46 -5.71 -1.84 -1.29
N MET A 47 -7.00 -1.93 -0.94
CA MET A 47 -8.09 -1.81 -1.91
C MET A 47 -8.12 -0.43 -2.60
N GLU A 48 -7.92 0.65 -1.83
CA GLU A 48 -7.82 2.00 -2.39
C GLU A 48 -6.64 2.12 -3.37
N LEU A 49 -5.48 1.56 -3.01
CA LEU A 49 -4.29 1.56 -3.86
C LEU A 49 -4.50 0.72 -5.13
N GLU A 50 -5.17 -0.42 -5.03
CA GLU A 50 -5.54 -1.25 -6.19
C GLU A 50 -6.47 -0.50 -7.14
N ALA A 51 -7.48 0.18 -6.62
CA ALA A 51 -8.39 0.99 -7.41
C ALA A 51 -7.64 2.13 -8.14
N LEU A 52 -6.70 2.80 -7.46
CA LEU A 52 -5.86 3.83 -8.07
C LEU A 52 -5.00 3.26 -9.20
N TYR A 53 -4.34 2.12 -9.00
CA TYR A 53 -3.60 1.46 -10.06
C TYR A 53 -4.47 1.08 -11.25
N LYS A 54 -5.70 0.61 -11.01
CA LYS A 54 -6.66 0.31 -12.07
C LYS A 54 -7.03 1.57 -12.86
N GLN A 55 -7.32 2.68 -12.19
CA GLN A 55 -7.61 3.95 -12.87
C GLN A 55 -6.43 4.44 -13.72
N ILE A 56 -5.21 4.35 -13.20
CA ILE A 56 -4.00 4.73 -13.93
C ILE A 56 -3.77 3.81 -15.13
N SER A 57 -4.01 2.49 -14.99
CA SER A 57 -3.86 1.53 -16.09
C SER A 57 -4.84 1.76 -17.25
N MET A 58 -5.99 2.39 -16.98
CA MET A 58 -6.98 2.77 -17.99
C MET A 58 -6.71 4.15 -18.60
N SER A 59 -5.70 4.88 -18.10
CA SER A 59 -5.36 6.22 -18.57
C SER A 59 -4.36 6.15 -19.72
N ASN A 60 -4.59 6.95 -20.76
CA ASN A 60 -3.69 7.03 -21.93
C ASN A 60 -2.33 7.66 -21.60
N LYS A 61 -2.23 8.35 -20.45
CA LYS A 61 -1.02 8.99 -19.96
C LYS A 61 -1.04 8.98 -18.44
N VAL A 62 0.12 8.71 -17.84
CA VAL A 62 0.34 8.89 -16.40
C VAL A 62 0.81 10.31 -16.15
N ASP A 63 0.09 11.05 -15.29
CA ASP A 63 0.46 12.40 -14.90
C ASP A 63 1.18 12.45 -13.54
N LYS A 64 1.76 13.61 -13.22
CA LYS A 64 2.53 13.82 -12.00
C LYS A 64 1.67 13.65 -10.74
N LYS A 65 0.40 14.05 -10.80
CA LYS A 65 -0.53 13.97 -9.67
C LYS A 65 -0.80 12.51 -9.31
N GLN A 66 -1.03 11.65 -10.31
CA GLN A 66 -1.20 10.21 -10.13
C GLN A 66 0.03 9.56 -9.47
N ILE A 67 1.24 10.00 -9.86
CA ILE A 67 2.49 9.53 -9.23
C ILE A 67 2.57 9.99 -7.77
N GLU A 68 2.26 11.27 -7.50
CA GLU A 68 2.24 11.82 -6.13
C GLU A 68 1.22 11.09 -5.25
N GLU A 69 0.04 10.76 -5.79
CA GLU A 69 -0.98 9.97 -5.09
C GLU A 69 -0.50 8.57 -4.74
N ILE A 70 0.15 7.85 -5.67
CA ILE A 70 0.75 6.53 -5.37
C ILE A 70 1.80 6.66 -4.27
N LEU A 71 2.67 7.68 -4.36
CA LEU A 71 3.74 7.89 -3.38
C LEU A 71 3.20 8.18 -1.98
N ALA A 72 2.04 8.83 -1.86
CA ALA A 72 1.40 9.11 -0.59
C ALA A 72 0.97 7.83 0.17
N TYR A 73 0.68 6.72 -0.53
CA TYR A 73 0.34 5.45 0.12
C TYR A 73 1.50 4.87 0.93
N LYS A 74 2.76 5.21 0.58
CA LYS A 74 3.92 4.87 1.41
C LYS A 74 3.74 5.41 2.83
N GLN A 75 3.30 6.66 2.98
CA GLN A 75 3.09 7.27 4.28
C GLN A 75 1.88 6.65 5.00
N LYS A 76 0.79 6.35 4.28
CA LYS A 76 -0.36 5.63 4.84
C LYS A 76 0.05 4.29 5.47
N PHE A 77 0.89 3.50 4.78
CA PHE A 77 1.39 2.23 5.32
C PHE A 77 2.35 2.43 6.51
N VAL A 78 3.22 3.44 6.47
CA VAL A 78 4.08 3.76 7.61
C VAL A 78 3.24 4.07 8.84
N ASN A 79 2.21 4.91 8.71
CA ASN A 79 1.33 5.27 9.82
C ASN A 79 0.56 4.04 10.37
N LEU A 80 0.14 3.12 9.50
CA LEU A 80 -0.53 1.88 9.93
C LEU A 80 0.38 0.91 10.69
N ILE A 81 1.66 0.86 10.33
CA ILE A 81 2.64 -0.06 10.92
C ILE A 81 3.31 0.53 12.16
N SER A 82 3.48 1.85 12.18
CA SER A 82 4.19 2.58 13.24
C SER A 82 3.22 3.02 14.33
N PHE A 83 2.25 2.18 14.69
CA PHE A 83 1.40 2.39 15.86
C PHE A 83 2.24 2.13 17.15
N GLU A 84 3.30 2.92 17.32
CA GLU A 84 4.14 3.20 18.49
C GLU A 84 4.61 4.65 18.20
N GLU A 85 4.31 5.72 18.96
CA GLU A 85 4.02 5.94 20.38
C GLU A 85 3.06 7.14 20.49
N ASP A 86 1.89 6.97 21.11
CA ASP A 86 1.07 8.08 21.65
C ASP A 86 0.27 7.55 22.87
N LEU A 87 0.98 6.87 23.79
CA LEU A 87 0.52 6.53 25.14
C LEU A 87 1.66 6.74 26.14
#